data_AF-A0A930A2P1-F1
#
_entry.id   AF-A0A930A2P1-F1
#
_cell.length_a   1.000
_cell.length_b   1.000
_cell.length_c   1.000
_cell.angle_alpha   90.00
_cell.angle_beta   90.00
_cell.angle_gamma   90.00
#
_symmetry.space_group_name_H-M   'P 1'
#
loop_
_entity.id
_entity.type
_entity.pdbx_description
1 polymer ?
#
loop_
_entity_poly.entity_id
_entity_poly.type
_entity_poly.pdbx_seq_one_letter_code
_entity_poly.pdbx_strand_id
1 'polypeptide(L)' 'GNAISGLYAAGEVTGGIHGTNRLGSDAIADITVFGRIAGEQVSK' A
#
# COMPACT_ATOMS: atom_id res chain seq x y z
N GLY A 1 -4.98 0.45 15.93
CA GLY A 1 -5.92 -0.61 15.51
C GLY A 1 -5.16 -1.91 15.39
N ASN A 2 -5.86 -3.05 15.44
CA ASN A 2 -5.27 -4.36 15.18
C ASN A 2 -5.50 -4.73 13.71
N ALA A 3 -4.55 -5.45 13.11
CA ALA A 3 -4.71 -5.95 11.74
C ALA A 3 -5.88 -6.94 11.66
N ILE A 4 -6.63 -6.88 10.56
CA ILE A 4 -7.67 -7.87 10.24
C ILE A 4 -6.99 -9.00 9.48
N SER A 5 -7.11 -10.23 9.98
CA SER A 5 -6.49 -11.39 9.34
C SER A 5 -7.01 -11.57 7.91
N GLY A 6 -6.09 -11.75 6.96
CA GLY A 6 -6.39 -11.97 5.54
C GLY A 6 -6.77 -10.70 4.75
N LEU A 7 -6.86 -9.53 5.38
CA LEU A 7 -7.17 -8.28 4.70
C LEU A 7 -5.89 -7.48 4.41
N TYR A 8 -5.65 -7.21 3.13
CA TYR A 8 -4.53 -6.39 2.65
C TYR A 8 -5.04 -5.29 1.73
N ALA A 9 -4.30 -4.19 1.65
CA ALA A 9 -4.58 -3.07 0.77
C ALA A 9 -3.27 -2.48 0.26
N ALA A 10 -3.29 -1.86 -0.91
CA ALA A 10 -2.12 -1.23 -1.53
C ALA A 10 -2.55 -0.05 -2.42
N GLY A 11 -1.66 0.91 -2.62
CA GLY A 11 -1.91 2.07 -3.45
C GLY A 11 -2.73 3.16 -2.76
N GLU A 12 -3.36 4.03 -3.54
CA GLU A 12 -3.99 5.27 -3.07
C GLU A 12 -5.16 5.08 -2.09
N VAL A 13 -5.75 3.87 -2.03
CA VAL A 13 -6.73 3.52 -1.00
C VAL A 13 -6.11 3.50 0.41
N THR A 14 -4.78 3.39 0.51
CA THR A 14 -4.03 3.36 1.76
C THR A 14 -3.63 4.77 2.21
N GLY A 15 -3.47 4.94 3.52
CA GLY A 15 -2.99 6.18 4.13
C GLY A 15 -1.60 6.03 4.73
N GLY A 16 -0.96 7.16 5.03
CA GLY A 16 0.29 7.23 5.81
C GLY A 16 1.57 7.36 4.99
N ILE A 17 1.67 6.69 3.83
CA ILE A 17 2.90 6.68 2.99
C ILE A 17 3.33 8.10 2.61
N HIS A 18 2.37 8.95 2.23
CA HIS A 18 2.63 10.29 1.71
C HIS A 18 2.43 11.43 2.74
N GLY A 19 2.06 11.12 3.99
CA GLY A 19 1.76 12.14 5.00
C GLY A 19 0.75 13.19 4.51
N THR A 20 1.08 14.47 4.67
CA THR A 20 0.23 15.60 4.24
C THR A 20 0.49 16.06 2.80
N ASN A 21 1.56 15.57 2.15
CA ASN A 21 1.92 15.97 0.80
C ASN A 21 2.64 14.84 0.07
N ARG A 22 2.01 14.35 -1.00
CA ARG A 22 2.60 13.39 -1.92
C ARG A 22 3.51 14.10 -2.93
N LEU A 23 4.74 13.63 -3.13
CA LEU A 23 5.60 14.15 -4.20
C LEU A 23 5.15 13.63 -5.56
N GLY A 24 5.51 14.37 -6.61
CA GLY A 24 5.27 13.94 -7.98
C GLY A 24 5.85 12.55 -8.24
N SER A 25 5.10 11.69 -8.93
CA SER A 25 5.47 10.31 -9.28
C SER A 25 5.55 9.28 -8.15
N ASP A 26 5.53 9.67 -6.87
CA ASP A 26 5.57 8.72 -5.74
C ASP A 26 4.40 7.72 -5.76
N ALA A 27 3.23 8.12 -6.29
CA ALA A 27 2.08 7.23 -6.43
C ALA A 27 2.39 6.00 -7.30
N ILE A 28 3.23 6.12 -8.32
CA ILE A 28 3.59 4.99 -9.20
C ILE A 28 4.49 4.01 -8.46
N ALA A 29 5.42 4.52 -7.64
CA ALA A 29 6.24 3.69 -6.78
C ALA A 29 5.39 2.99 -5.71
N ASP A 30 4.46 3.71 -5.08
CA ASP A 30 3.52 3.18 -4.09
C ASP A 30 2.72 1.99 -4.65
N ILE A 31 1.95 2.20 -5.73
CA ILE A 31 1.09 1.13 -6.28
C ILE A 31 1.90 -0.09 -6.74
N THR A 32 3.13 0.11 -7.23
CA THR A 32 3.94 -0.98 -7.76
C THR A 32 4.61 -1.77 -6.64
N VAL A 33 5.20 -1.09 -5.66
CA VAL A 33 5.92 -1.72 -4.55
C VAL A 33 4.93 -2.35 -3.57
N PHE A 34 3.98 -1.58 -3.06
CA PHE A 34 3.02 -2.08 -2.09
C PHE A 34 2.00 -3.03 -2.71
N GLY A 35 1.66 -2.85 -3.99
CA GLY A 35 0.82 -3.80 -4.73
C GLY A 35 1.46 -5.19 -4.81
N ARG A 36 2.76 -5.24 -5.14
CA ARG A 36 3.52 -6.50 -5.14
C ARG A 36 3.58 -7.12 -3.75
N ILE A 37 3.89 -6.34 -2.72
CA ILE A 37 3.95 -6.84 -1.34
C ILE A 37 2.59 -7.39 -0.91
N ALA A 38 1.50 -6.67 -1.15
CA ALA A 38 0.16 -7.15 -0.81
C ALA A 38 -0.19 -8.45 -1.53
N GLY A 39 0.13 -8.55 -2.84
CA GLY A 39 -0.05 -9.79 -3.59
C GLY A 39 0.73 -10.97 -3.02
N GLU A 40 2.02 -10.77 -2.72
CA GLU A 40 2.89 -11.81 -2.13
C GLU A 40 2.44 -12.24 -0.73
N GLN A 41 1.81 -11.35 0.05
CA GLN A 41 1.29 -11.69 1.38
C GLN A 41 -0.07 -12.38 1.33
N VAL A 42 -0.93 -12.05 0.35
CA VAL A 42 -2.21 -12.74 0.15
C VAL A 42 -2.02 -14.16 -0.37
N SER A 43 -0.97 -14.41 -1.17
CA SER A 43 -0.71 -15.71 -1.78
C SER A 43 0.04 -16.71 -0.89
N LYS A 44 0.55 -16.28 0.26
CA LYS A 44 1.23 -17.15 1.24
C LYS A 44 0.22 -17.81 2.16
#